data_AF-A0A9E3N858-F1
#
_entry.id   AF-A0A9E3N858-F1
#
_cell.length_a   1.000
_cell.length_b   1.000
_cell.length_c   1.000
_cell.angle_alpha   90.00
_cell.angle_beta   90.00
_cell.angle_gamma   90.00
#
_symmetry.space_group_name_H-M   'P 1'
#
loop_
_entity.id
_entity.type
_entity.pdbx_description
1 polymer ?
#
loop_
_entity_poly.entity_id
_entity_poly.type
_entity_poly.pdbx_seq_one_letter_code
_entity_poly.pdbx_strand_id
1 'polypeptide(L)'
;MGSMRAEDTKDADGTTAPPSPEDSTWLAKLGPGLITGAADDDPSGIATYSQAGAQFGFNLLWTLLLTYPLMAAIQVISANIGRVTGRGLATNLQRYAPRQVVWVIVGLLLVANVINIAADVAAMGDAMALVAPGRPLWYAVGFGVLSVLLQVFIPYQRYVNLLKWLTLVLLAYVGTVFVIHVPWGTVLKSTVWPQLSWHKDYLTTIVAVFGTTISPYLFFWQAAQEVEELRADDDAQPLRRAPEQVE
;
A
#
# COMPACT_ATOMS: atom_id res chain seq x y z
N MET A 1 9.58 -74.85 -23.11
CA MET A 1 9.57 -74.33 -21.72
C MET A 1 10.96 -73.76 -21.46
N GLY A 2 11.21 -72.47 -21.35
CA GLY A 2 10.37 -71.30 -21.14
C GLY A 2 11.15 -70.35 -20.24
N SER A 3 11.30 -69.08 -20.68
CA SER A 3 11.75 -67.92 -19.88
C SER A 3 13.24 -67.92 -19.48
N MET A 4 14.07 -66.88 -19.40
CA MET A 4 14.12 -65.40 -19.51
C MET A 4 15.56 -65.11 -19.00
N ARG A 5 16.33 -64.07 -19.29
CA ARG A 5 16.34 -62.91 -20.18
C ARG A 5 17.77 -62.35 -20.04
N ALA A 6 18.36 -61.87 -21.12
CA ALA A 6 19.59 -61.09 -21.11
C ALA A 6 19.33 -59.64 -20.67
N GLU A 7 20.44 -58.94 -20.42
CA GLU A 7 20.64 -57.50 -20.66
C GLU A 7 20.25 -56.46 -19.59
N ASP A 8 21.30 -55.85 -19.03
CA ASP A 8 21.72 -54.47 -19.35
C ASP A 8 21.38 -53.32 -18.37
N THR A 9 22.40 -52.48 -18.25
CA THR A 9 22.59 -51.15 -17.65
C THR A 9 21.36 -50.28 -17.32
N LYS A 10 21.41 -49.60 -16.16
CA LYS A 10 21.42 -48.12 -16.07
C LYS A 10 21.41 -47.60 -14.64
N ASP A 11 22.35 -46.69 -14.39
CA ASP A 11 22.33 -45.71 -13.31
C ASP A 11 21.12 -44.76 -13.41
N ALA A 12 20.84 -44.09 -12.28
CA ALA A 12 19.98 -42.92 -12.06
C ALA A 12 18.48 -43.17 -11.88
N ASP A 13 17.96 -42.85 -10.68
CA ASP A 13 17.05 -41.71 -10.44
C ASP A 13 16.46 -41.78 -9.01
N GLY A 14 16.27 -40.64 -8.35
CA GLY A 14 15.51 -40.59 -7.09
C GLY A 14 15.82 -39.45 -6.11
N THR A 15 16.83 -38.61 -6.35
CA THR A 15 16.97 -37.36 -5.59
C THR A 15 16.29 -36.26 -6.39
N THR A 16 15.01 -36.03 -6.12
CA THR A 16 14.31 -34.84 -6.61
C THR A 16 15.04 -33.60 -6.07
N ALA A 17 15.76 -32.92 -6.97
CA ALA A 17 16.38 -31.64 -6.69
C ALA A 17 15.32 -30.65 -6.15
N PRO A 18 15.69 -29.72 -5.26
CA PRO A 18 14.79 -28.64 -4.87
C PRO A 18 14.35 -27.87 -6.12
N PRO A 19 13.09 -27.44 -6.21
CA PRO A 19 12.61 -26.69 -7.36
C PRO A 19 13.46 -25.44 -7.57
N SER A 20 13.91 -25.22 -8.81
CA SER A 20 14.68 -24.05 -9.23
C SER A 20 13.88 -22.75 -9.01
N PRO A 21 14.52 -21.62 -8.65
CA PRO A 21 13.83 -20.38 -8.25
C PRO A 21 13.07 -19.65 -9.38
N GLU A 22 13.09 -20.16 -10.61
CA GLU A 22 12.67 -19.43 -11.81
C GLU A 22 11.16 -19.53 -12.14
N ASP A 23 10.39 -20.37 -11.43
CA ASP A 23 8.96 -20.57 -11.72
C ASP A 23 8.02 -19.76 -10.80
N SER A 24 8.51 -18.71 -10.14
CA SER A 24 7.62 -17.72 -9.53
C SER A 24 7.00 -16.87 -10.64
N THR A 25 5.79 -17.25 -11.06
CA THR A 25 4.99 -16.57 -12.08
C THR A 25 5.03 -15.05 -11.84
N TRP A 26 5.16 -14.22 -12.88
CA TRP A 26 5.13 -12.75 -12.74
C TRP A 26 3.93 -12.24 -11.91
N LEU A 27 2.82 -12.98 -11.91
CA LEU A 27 1.63 -12.77 -11.08
C LEU A 27 1.83 -13.06 -9.57
N ALA A 28 2.73 -13.98 -9.21
CA ALA A 28 3.16 -14.22 -7.84
C ALA A 28 4.06 -13.07 -7.34
N LYS A 29 4.93 -12.53 -8.20
CA LYS A 29 5.76 -11.35 -7.90
C LYS A 29 4.96 -10.04 -7.79
N LEU A 30 3.85 -9.92 -8.52
CA LEU A 30 2.87 -8.82 -8.37
C LEU A 30 2.00 -8.94 -7.09
N GLY A 31 2.21 -9.96 -6.26
CA GLY A 31 1.27 -10.33 -5.20
C GLY A 31 1.16 -9.34 -4.04
N PRO A 32 2.21 -9.17 -3.22
CA PRO A 32 2.16 -8.29 -2.04
C PRO A 32 2.28 -6.82 -2.45
N GLY A 33 3.32 -6.46 -3.21
CA GLY A 33 3.65 -5.07 -3.58
C GLY A 33 2.55 -4.28 -4.31
N LEU A 34 1.77 -4.94 -5.17
CA LEU A 34 0.66 -4.29 -5.90
C LEU A 34 -0.52 -3.99 -4.98
N ILE A 35 -0.87 -4.92 -4.09
CA ILE A 35 -1.95 -4.72 -3.11
C ILE A 35 -1.56 -3.62 -2.15
N THR A 36 -0.29 -3.54 -1.80
CA THR A 36 0.19 -2.60 -0.80
C THR A 36 0.34 -1.19 -1.34
N GLY A 37 0.78 -1.04 -2.60
CA GLY A 37 0.69 0.24 -3.30
C GLY A 37 -0.76 0.69 -3.48
N ALA A 38 -1.68 -0.23 -3.76
CA ALA A 38 -3.11 0.10 -3.84
C ALA A 38 -3.80 0.28 -2.47
N ALA A 39 -3.20 -0.19 -1.38
CA ALA A 39 -3.68 0.05 -0.03
C ALA A 39 -3.34 1.46 0.46
N ASP A 40 -2.34 2.11 -0.15
CA ASP A 40 -2.02 3.53 0.05
C ASP A 40 -3.09 4.45 -0.55
N ASP A 41 -3.83 3.97 -1.57
CA ASP A 41 -4.97 4.66 -2.17
C ASP A 41 -6.28 4.37 -1.41
N ASP A 42 -6.32 4.74 -0.13
CA ASP A 42 -7.49 4.58 0.72
C ASP A 42 -8.67 5.49 0.30
N PRO A 43 -9.93 5.14 0.64
CA PRO A 43 -11.09 5.95 0.28
C PRO A 43 -11.00 7.39 0.79
N SER A 44 -10.40 7.61 1.96
CA SER A 44 -10.19 8.95 2.52
C SER A 44 -9.18 9.77 1.72
N GLY A 45 -8.08 9.18 1.24
CA GLY A 45 -7.14 9.81 0.32
C GLY A 45 -7.78 10.18 -1.01
N ILE A 46 -8.52 9.24 -1.63
CA ILE A 46 -9.27 9.48 -2.87
C ILE A 46 -10.28 10.61 -2.70
N ALA A 47 -11.02 10.64 -1.58
CA ALA A 47 -11.97 11.70 -1.28
C ALA A 47 -11.26 13.05 -1.11
N THR A 48 -10.12 13.08 -0.43
CA THR A 48 -9.30 14.28 -0.22
C THR A 48 -8.80 14.84 -1.55
N TYR A 49 -8.22 14.00 -2.42
CA TYR A 49 -7.75 14.42 -3.74
C TYR A 49 -8.91 14.87 -4.65
N SER A 50 -10.05 14.19 -4.59
CA SER A 50 -11.25 14.55 -5.34
C SER A 50 -11.81 15.90 -4.89
N GLN A 51 -11.87 16.14 -3.58
CA GLN A 51 -12.30 17.41 -3.01
C GLN A 51 -11.32 18.54 -3.38
N ALA A 52 -10.01 18.28 -3.29
CA ALA A 52 -8.97 19.21 -3.68
C ALA A 52 -9.10 19.62 -5.16
N GLY A 53 -9.31 18.65 -6.06
CA GLY A 53 -9.53 18.89 -7.48
C GLY A 53 -10.84 19.62 -7.76
N ALA A 54 -11.92 19.29 -7.04
CA ALA A 54 -13.22 19.96 -7.20
C ALA A 54 -13.19 21.43 -6.74
N GLN A 55 -12.46 21.73 -5.67
CA GLN A 55 -12.40 23.09 -5.10
C GLN A 55 -11.36 23.98 -5.77
N PHE A 56 -10.20 23.44 -6.11
CA PHE A 56 -9.05 24.23 -6.59
C PHE A 56 -8.61 23.88 -8.01
N GLY A 57 -9.31 22.98 -8.69
CA GLY A 57 -8.96 22.53 -10.04
C GLY A 57 -7.54 21.97 -10.07
N PHE A 58 -6.74 22.45 -11.02
CA PHE A 58 -5.35 22.02 -11.18
C PHE A 58 -4.35 22.75 -10.27
N ASN A 59 -4.79 23.71 -9.45
CA ASN A 59 -3.89 24.60 -8.70
C ASN A 59 -3.12 23.90 -7.58
N LEU A 60 -3.51 22.70 -7.18
CA LEU A 60 -2.80 21.89 -6.18
C LEU A 60 -1.88 20.84 -6.81
N LEU A 61 -1.83 20.69 -8.14
CA LEU A 61 -1.01 19.67 -8.78
C LEU A 61 0.49 19.82 -8.51
N TRP A 62 0.98 21.06 -8.30
CA TRP A 62 2.38 21.28 -7.94
C TRP A 62 2.78 20.61 -6.62
N THR A 63 1.82 20.34 -5.72
CA THR A 63 2.11 19.63 -4.46
C THR A 63 2.60 18.22 -4.74
N LEU A 64 2.13 17.56 -5.80
CA LEU A 64 2.56 16.23 -6.21
C LEU A 64 4.06 16.17 -6.54
N LEU A 65 4.62 17.25 -7.10
CA LEU A 65 6.06 17.32 -7.38
C LEU A 65 6.90 17.28 -6.10
N LEU A 66 6.33 17.66 -4.95
CA LEU A 66 7.00 17.62 -3.66
C LEU A 66 6.65 16.37 -2.87
N THR A 67 5.37 15.99 -2.84
CA THR A 67 4.89 14.87 -2.03
C THR A 67 5.35 13.53 -2.59
N TYR A 68 5.38 13.35 -3.91
CA TYR A 68 5.82 12.10 -4.53
C TYR A 68 7.27 11.72 -4.20
N PRO A 69 8.31 12.57 -4.47
CA PRO A 69 9.68 12.20 -4.13
C PRO A 69 9.90 12.07 -2.62
N LEU A 70 9.18 12.86 -1.81
CA LEU A 70 9.25 12.76 -0.36
C LEU A 70 8.68 11.42 0.14
N MET A 71 7.52 11.01 -0.37
CA MET A 71 6.90 9.72 -0.07
C MET A 71 7.83 8.57 -0.49
N ALA A 72 8.35 8.59 -1.72
CA ALA A 72 9.28 7.58 -2.21
C ALA A 72 10.54 7.50 -1.33
N ALA A 73 11.14 8.64 -0.96
CA ALA A 73 12.29 8.67 -0.08
C ALA A 73 11.98 8.06 1.30
N ILE A 74 10.84 8.40 1.91
CA ILE A 74 10.46 7.88 3.23
C ILE A 74 10.15 6.38 3.15
N GLN A 75 9.48 5.91 2.09
CA GLN A 75 9.21 4.49 1.87
C GLN A 75 10.51 3.71 1.71
N VAL A 76 11.45 4.20 0.90
CA VAL A 76 12.78 3.58 0.71
C VAL A 76 13.57 3.55 2.02
N ILE A 77 13.56 4.63 2.81
CA ILE A 77 14.23 4.65 4.12
C ILE A 77 13.59 3.64 5.08
N SER A 78 12.25 3.57 5.10
CA SER A 78 11.52 2.65 5.99
C SER A 78 11.76 1.19 5.60
N ALA A 79 11.73 0.87 4.31
CA ALA A 79 12.09 -0.43 3.76
C ALA A 79 13.53 -0.81 4.13
N ASN A 80 14.49 0.09 3.91
CA ASN A 80 15.89 -0.14 4.28
C ASN A 80 16.06 -0.41 5.77
N ILE A 81 15.35 0.31 6.65
CA ILE A 81 15.38 0.03 8.09
C ILE A 81 14.89 -1.40 8.36
N GLY A 82 13.79 -1.84 7.76
CA GLY A 82 13.29 -3.22 7.84
C GLY A 82 14.31 -4.24 7.34
N ARG A 83 14.81 -4.05 6.12
CA ARG A 83 15.75 -4.94 5.41
C ARG A 83 17.08 -5.10 6.14
N VAL A 84 17.63 -4.01 6.67
CA VAL A 84 18.93 -4.01 7.37
C VAL A 84 18.81 -4.60 8.77
N THR A 85 17.75 -4.25 9.51
CA THR A 85 17.63 -4.62 10.93
C THR A 85 16.94 -5.97 11.16
N GLY A 86 16.17 -6.45 10.17
CA GLY A 86 15.29 -7.61 10.31
C GLY A 86 14.18 -7.41 11.35
N ARG A 87 13.82 -6.15 11.65
CA ARG A 87 12.83 -5.79 12.67
C ARG A 87 11.99 -4.60 12.22
N GLY A 88 10.71 -4.62 12.57
CA GLY A 88 9.81 -3.50 12.30
C GLY A 88 10.20 -2.23 13.06
N LEU A 89 9.69 -1.08 12.59
CA LEU A 89 10.09 0.25 13.06
C LEU A 89 9.87 0.45 14.57
N ALA A 90 8.74 -0.04 15.12
CA ALA A 90 8.44 0.04 16.55
C ALA A 90 9.49 -0.67 17.41
N THR A 91 9.94 -1.86 16.97
CA THR A 91 10.92 -2.67 17.69
C THR A 91 12.31 -2.05 17.64
N ASN A 92 12.64 -1.38 16.54
CA ASN A 92 13.87 -0.58 16.46
C ASN A 92 13.80 0.64 17.37
N LEU A 93 12.66 1.33 17.42
CA LEU A 93 12.48 2.51 18.27
C LEU A 93 12.66 2.19 19.76
N GLN A 94 12.20 1.02 20.23
CA GLN A 94 12.42 0.55 21.61
C GLN A 94 13.88 0.40 22.01
N ARG A 95 14.81 0.31 21.06
CA ARG A 95 16.25 0.18 21.33
C ARG A 95 16.93 1.52 21.53
N TYR A 96 16.37 2.59 20.95
CA TYR A 96 16.99 3.92 20.92
C TYR A 96 16.24 4.95 21.77
N ALA A 97 14.94 4.73 22.04
CA ALA A 97 14.10 5.62 22.82
C ALA A 97 13.66 4.98 24.14
N PRO A 98 13.45 5.78 25.20
CA PRO A 98 12.89 5.26 26.45
C PRO A 98 11.48 4.73 26.22
N ARG A 99 11.09 3.69 26.96
CA ARG A 99 9.79 3.00 26.80
C ARG A 99 8.59 3.95 26.75
N GLN A 100 8.59 5.01 27.56
CA GLN A 100 7.52 6.01 27.60
C GLN A 100 7.31 6.72 26.25
N VAL A 101 8.40 7.10 25.57
CA VAL A 101 8.33 7.77 24.26
C VAL A 101 7.76 6.83 23.21
N VAL A 102 8.15 5.56 23.24
CA VAL A 102 7.59 4.54 22.34
C VAL A 102 6.09 4.37 22.56
N TRP A 103 5.64 4.27 23.81
CA TRP A 103 4.21 4.16 24.12
C TRP A 103 3.41 5.37 23.64
N VAL A 104 3.96 6.59 23.79
CA VAL A 104 3.32 7.80 23.28
C VAL A 104 3.21 7.75 21.75
N ILE A 105 4.28 7.40 21.05
CA ILE A 105 4.29 7.33 19.57
C ILE A 105 3.32 6.26 19.06
N VAL A 106 3.34 5.07 19.66
CA VAL A 106 2.39 3.99 19.30
C VAL A 106 0.95 4.39 19.62
N GLY A 107 0.71 5.09 20.74
CA GLY A 107 -0.61 5.61 21.10
C GLY A 107 -1.11 6.65 20.10
N LEU A 108 -0.26 7.60 19.70
CA LEU A 108 -0.58 8.57 18.65
C LEU A 108 -0.88 7.90 17.32
N LEU A 109 -0.09 6.90 16.94
CA LEU A 109 -0.31 6.12 15.72
C LEU A 109 -1.65 5.36 15.78
N LEU A 110 -1.97 4.75 16.91
CA LEU A 110 -3.25 4.06 17.10
C LEU A 110 -4.42 5.02 16.91
N VAL A 111 -4.37 6.20 17.53
CA VAL A 111 -5.42 7.22 17.38
C VAL A 111 -5.53 7.69 15.93
N ALA A 112 -4.40 7.98 15.27
CA ALA A 112 -4.39 8.38 13.87
C ALA A 112 -5.03 7.32 12.96
N ASN A 113 -4.69 6.04 13.16
CA ASN A 113 -5.24 4.94 12.37
C ASN A 113 -6.74 4.74 12.61
N VAL A 114 -7.21 4.90 13.85
CA VAL A 114 -8.65 4.83 14.15
C VAL A 114 -9.40 5.96 13.42
N ILE A 115 -8.85 7.17 13.40
CA ILE A 115 -9.42 8.29 12.65
C ILE A 115 -9.40 8.00 11.14
N ASN A 116 -8.31 7.44 10.62
CA ASN A 116 -8.19 7.08 9.21
C ASN A 116 -9.27 6.08 8.79
N ILE A 117 -9.43 4.98 9.53
CA ILE A 117 -10.47 3.97 9.27
C ILE A 117 -11.87 4.60 9.34
N ALA A 118 -12.11 5.51 10.28
CA ALA A 118 -13.39 6.21 10.36
C ALA A 118 -13.63 7.11 9.14
N ALA A 119 -12.60 7.80 8.65
CA ALA A 119 -12.66 8.62 7.45
C ALA A 119 -12.89 7.77 6.18
N ASP A 120 -12.24 6.61 6.07
CA ASP A 120 -12.42 5.69 4.95
C ASP A 120 -13.86 5.19 4.86
N VAL A 121 -14.41 4.73 5.99
CA VAL A 121 -15.79 4.23 6.05
C VAL A 121 -16.80 5.35 5.75
N ALA A 122 -16.53 6.58 6.20
CA ALA A 122 -17.34 7.74 5.86
C ALA A 122 -17.29 8.05 4.36
N ALA A 123 -16.09 8.09 3.78
CA ALA A 123 -15.88 8.35 2.35
C ALA A 123 -16.55 7.28 1.45
N MET A 124 -16.49 6.00 1.85
CA MET A 124 -17.23 4.93 1.18
C MET A 124 -18.75 5.15 1.22
N GLY A 125 -19.27 5.64 2.35
CA GLY A 125 -20.68 5.98 2.52
C GLY A 125 -21.11 7.16 1.63
N ASP A 126 -20.29 8.20 1.56
CA ASP A 126 -20.51 9.36 0.68
C ASP A 126 -20.47 8.97 -0.81
N ALA A 127 -19.51 8.12 -1.19
CA ALA A 127 -19.42 7.59 -2.56
C ALA A 127 -20.67 6.77 -2.93
N MET A 128 -21.19 5.94 -2.02
CA MET A 128 -22.41 5.16 -2.27
C MET A 128 -23.65 6.06 -2.41
N ALA A 129 -23.71 7.17 -1.67
CA ALA A 129 -24.80 8.13 -1.78
C ALA A 129 -24.86 8.84 -3.14
N LEU A 130 -23.75 8.87 -3.89
CA LEU A 130 -23.74 9.36 -5.28
C LEU A 130 -24.37 8.38 -6.27
N VAL A 131 -24.42 7.09 -5.94
CA VAL A 131 -24.91 6.01 -6.84
C VAL A 131 -26.33 5.58 -6.48
N ALA A 132 -26.66 5.52 -5.19
CA ALA A 132 -27.96 5.05 -4.72
C ALA A 132 -28.61 6.06 -3.75
N PRO A 133 -29.92 6.34 -3.89
CA PRO A 133 -30.61 7.26 -3.00
C PRO A 133 -30.62 6.72 -1.57
N GLY A 134 -29.99 7.43 -0.65
CA GLY A 134 -29.89 7.04 0.76
C GLY A 134 -29.10 8.03 1.59
N ARG A 135 -29.06 7.85 2.91
CA ARG A 135 -28.26 8.71 3.79
C ARG A 135 -26.84 8.12 3.90
N PRO A 136 -25.78 8.90 3.66
CA PRO A 136 -24.39 8.41 3.72
C PRO A 136 -24.05 7.69 5.03
N LEU A 137 -24.60 8.18 6.15
CA LEU A 137 -24.39 7.58 7.47
C LEU A 137 -24.82 6.10 7.53
N TRP A 138 -25.93 5.73 6.89
CA TRP A 138 -26.39 4.34 6.90
C TRP A 138 -25.50 3.45 6.05
N TYR A 139 -25.01 3.98 4.92
CA TYR A 139 -24.03 3.28 4.09
C TYR A 139 -22.70 3.11 4.82
N ALA A 140 -22.20 4.15 5.50
CA ALA A 140 -20.99 4.09 6.31
C ALA A 140 -21.10 3.02 7.41
N VAL A 141 -22.19 3.01 8.18
CA VAL A 141 -22.42 1.96 9.19
C VAL A 141 -22.48 0.57 8.54
N GLY A 142 -23.17 0.45 7.40
CA GLY A 142 -23.24 -0.80 6.63
C GLY A 142 -21.87 -1.30 6.19
N PHE A 143 -21.03 -0.44 5.61
CA PHE A 143 -19.66 -0.76 5.20
C PHE A 143 -18.78 -1.10 6.40
N GLY A 144 -18.91 -0.37 7.52
CA GLY A 144 -18.15 -0.68 8.74
C GLY A 144 -18.48 -2.08 9.28
N VAL A 145 -19.76 -2.44 9.38
CA VAL A 145 -20.19 -3.78 9.79
C VAL A 145 -19.71 -4.82 8.78
N LEU A 146 -19.89 -4.56 7.49
CA LEU A 146 -19.46 -5.45 6.43
C LEU A 146 -17.96 -5.73 6.50
N SER A 147 -17.12 -4.70 6.64
CA SER A 147 -15.67 -4.83 6.76
C SER A 147 -15.26 -5.71 7.95
N VAL A 148 -15.89 -5.52 9.11
CA VAL A 148 -15.63 -6.37 10.29
C VAL A 148 -16.05 -7.81 10.02
N LEU A 149 -17.21 -8.04 9.42
CA LEU A 149 -17.68 -9.38 9.09
C LEU A 149 -16.74 -10.06 8.09
N LEU A 150 -16.32 -9.38 7.02
CA LEU A 150 -15.35 -9.95 6.08
C LEU A 150 -14.05 -10.34 6.79
N GLN A 151 -13.54 -9.49 7.68
CA GLN A 151 -12.29 -9.76 8.39
C GLN A 151 -12.39 -10.94 9.37
N VAL A 152 -13.56 -11.19 9.96
CA VAL A 152 -13.79 -12.32 10.87
C VAL A 152 -14.05 -13.62 10.11
N PHE A 153 -14.79 -13.59 9.01
CA PHE A 153 -15.28 -14.79 8.33
C PHE A 153 -14.44 -15.24 7.13
N ILE A 154 -13.62 -14.37 6.53
CA ILE A 154 -12.85 -14.69 5.32
C ILE A 154 -11.38 -14.96 5.66
N PRO A 155 -10.82 -16.11 5.25
CA PRO A 155 -9.40 -16.39 5.42
C PRO A 155 -8.54 -15.37 4.66
N TYR A 156 -7.44 -14.93 5.28
CA TYR A 156 -6.52 -13.92 4.73
C TYR A 156 -6.11 -14.19 3.26
N GLN A 157 -5.76 -15.43 2.92
CA GLN A 157 -5.38 -15.84 1.56
C GLN A 157 -6.47 -15.53 0.50
N ARG A 158 -7.75 -15.74 0.83
CA ARG A 158 -8.86 -15.41 -0.09
C ARG A 158 -9.12 -13.91 -0.13
N TYR A 159 -9.00 -13.24 1.00
CA TYR A 159 -9.19 -11.80 1.12
C TYR A 159 -8.18 -11.02 0.26
N VAL A 160 -6.91 -11.38 0.35
CA VAL A 160 -5.81 -10.80 -0.44
C VAL A 160 -6.08 -10.93 -1.94
N ASN A 161 -6.52 -12.10 -2.42
CA ASN A 161 -6.85 -12.28 -3.84
C ASN A 161 -8.05 -11.44 -4.29
N LEU A 162 -9.07 -11.27 -3.45
CA LEU A 162 -10.19 -10.38 -3.76
C LEU A 162 -9.72 -8.92 -3.86
N LEU A 163 -8.86 -8.49 -2.93
CA LEU A 163 -8.29 -7.13 -2.96
C LEU A 163 -7.51 -6.88 -4.25
N LYS A 164 -6.68 -7.82 -4.72
CA LYS A 164 -5.96 -7.70 -6.01
C LYS A 164 -6.88 -7.40 -7.19
N TRP A 165 -8.06 -8.01 -7.23
CA TRP A 165 -9.03 -7.73 -8.29
C TRP A 165 -9.70 -6.37 -8.10
N LEU A 166 -9.96 -5.97 -6.86
CA LEU A 166 -10.52 -4.67 -6.54
C LEU A 166 -9.55 -3.52 -6.89
N THR A 167 -8.24 -3.71 -6.78
CA THR A 167 -7.26 -2.69 -7.19
C THR A 167 -7.34 -2.35 -8.68
N LEU A 168 -7.77 -3.28 -9.53
CA LEU A 168 -7.96 -3.01 -10.97
C LEU A 168 -9.04 -1.95 -11.23
N VAL A 169 -9.93 -1.67 -10.27
CA VAL A 169 -10.91 -0.58 -10.36
C VAL A 169 -10.20 0.78 -10.43
N LEU A 170 -8.98 0.93 -9.88
CA LEU A 170 -8.20 2.17 -10.00
C LEU A 170 -7.86 2.50 -11.47
N LEU A 171 -7.82 1.50 -12.37
CA LEU A 171 -7.66 1.74 -13.81
C LEU A 171 -8.85 2.50 -14.42
N ALA A 172 -10.00 2.56 -13.74
CA ALA A 172 -11.10 3.43 -14.15
C ALA A 172 -10.67 4.89 -14.21
N TYR A 173 -9.80 5.37 -13.31
CA TYR A 173 -9.24 6.74 -13.36
C TYR A 173 -8.43 6.97 -14.64
N VAL A 174 -7.62 6.00 -15.05
CA VAL A 174 -6.90 6.05 -16.34
C VAL A 174 -7.90 6.14 -17.49
N GLY A 175 -8.98 5.35 -17.44
CA GLY A 175 -10.10 5.43 -18.38
C GLY A 175 -10.73 6.82 -18.45
N THR A 176 -10.94 7.48 -17.31
CA THR A 176 -11.56 8.82 -17.28
C THR A 176 -10.73 9.88 -18.01
N VAL A 177 -9.40 9.77 -17.99
CA VAL A 177 -8.50 10.68 -18.71
C VAL A 177 -8.69 10.59 -20.23
N PHE A 178 -9.07 9.43 -20.77
CA PHE A 178 -9.35 9.26 -22.19
C PHE A 178 -10.73 9.75 -22.61
N VAL A 179 -11.69 9.80 -21.68
CA VAL A 179 -13.06 10.26 -21.95
C VAL A 179 -13.17 11.78 -21.80
N ILE A 180 -12.45 12.36 -20.84
CA ILE A 180 -12.51 13.79 -20.52
C ILE A 180 -11.49 14.54 -21.37
N HIS A 181 -11.90 15.67 -21.96
CA HIS A 181 -10.98 16.58 -22.65
C HIS A 181 -10.12 17.33 -21.63
N VAL A 182 -8.95 16.79 -21.31
CA VAL A 182 -8.02 17.39 -20.34
C VAL A 182 -7.19 18.49 -21.02
N PRO A 183 -7.20 19.73 -20.52
CA PRO A 183 -6.34 20.80 -21.03
C PRO A 183 -4.91 20.60 -20.53
N TRP A 184 -4.16 19.72 -21.19
CA TRP A 184 -2.79 19.34 -20.81
C TRP A 184 -1.83 20.52 -20.64
N GLY A 185 -2.01 21.59 -21.41
CA GLY A 185 -1.23 22.83 -21.24
C GLY A 185 -1.44 23.49 -19.87
N THR A 186 -2.68 23.51 -19.38
CA THR A 186 -3.01 24.03 -18.04
C THR A 186 -2.50 23.08 -16.96
N VAL A 187 -2.65 21.76 -17.16
CA VAL A 187 -2.14 20.74 -16.22
C VAL A 187 -0.64 20.93 -16.03
N LEU A 188 0.15 20.89 -17.10
CA LEU A 188 1.60 21.06 -17.03
C LEU A 188 2.01 22.39 -16.40
N LYS A 189 1.32 23.48 -16.77
CA LYS A 189 1.59 24.80 -16.21
C LYS A 189 1.29 24.84 -14.71
N SER A 190 0.17 24.29 -14.25
CA SER A 190 -0.20 24.29 -12.83
C SER A 190 0.60 23.29 -12.00
N THR A 191 1.15 22.24 -12.62
CA THR A 191 2.09 21.32 -11.98
C THR A 191 3.44 21.98 -11.72
N VAL A 192 3.97 22.74 -12.68
CA VAL A 192 5.31 23.35 -12.56
C VAL A 192 5.29 24.74 -11.92
N TRP A 193 4.22 25.51 -12.16
CA TRP A 193 4.10 26.89 -11.70
C TRP A 193 3.01 27.02 -10.62
N PRO A 194 3.39 27.01 -9.33
CA PRO A 194 2.44 27.05 -8.23
C PRO A 194 1.71 28.38 -8.18
N GLN A 195 0.38 28.34 -8.22
CA GLN A 195 -0.47 29.51 -7.96
C GLN A 195 -0.91 29.51 -6.50
N LEU A 196 0.00 29.98 -5.62
CA LEU A 196 -0.26 30.01 -4.18
C LEU A 196 -1.39 30.99 -3.84
N SER A 197 -2.36 30.50 -3.08
CA SER A 197 -3.45 31.29 -2.53
C SER A 197 -3.40 31.26 -1.00
N TRP A 198 -3.43 32.40 -0.33
CA TRP A 198 -3.34 32.48 1.14
C TRP A 198 -4.68 32.28 1.87
N HIS A 199 -5.63 31.63 1.21
CA HIS A 199 -6.94 31.36 1.78
C HIS A 199 -6.87 30.16 2.74
N LYS A 200 -7.65 30.21 3.83
CA LYS A 200 -7.68 29.13 4.83
C LYS A 200 -7.98 27.78 4.19
N ASP A 201 -8.98 27.72 3.32
CA ASP A 201 -9.40 26.49 2.65
C ASP A 201 -8.29 25.89 1.77
N TYR A 202 -7.50 26.74 1.13
CA TYR A 202 -6.35 26.31 0.32
C TYR A 202 -5.25 25.71 1.19
N LEU A 203 -4.92 26.37 2.31
CA LEU A 203 -3.91 25.88 3.25
C LEU A 203 -4.35 24.58 3.95
N THR A 204 -5.62 24.49 4.37
CA THR A 204 -6.15 23.26 4.99
C THR A 204 -6.13 22.10 4.01
N THR A 205 -6.43 22.35 2.73
CA THR A 205 -6.42 21.30 1.69
C THR A 205 -5.00 20.86 1.37
N ILE A 206 -4.01 21.77 1.33
CA ILE A 206 -2.61 21.38 1.23
C ILE A 206 -2.22 20.48 2.40
N VAL A 207 -2.55 20.87 3.63
CA VAL A 207 -2.24 20.05 4.81
C VAL A 207 -2.93 18.69 4.73
N ALA A 208 -4.16 18.62 4.25
CA ALA A 208 -4.88 17.37 4.04
C ALA A 208 -4.19 16.47 3.00
N VAL A 209 -3.81 17.03 1.84
CA VAL A 209 -3.06 16.32 0.80
C VAL A 209 -1.74 15.78 1.33
N PHE A 210 -0.95 16.60 2.02
CA PHE A 210 0.32 16.15 2.61
C PHE A 210 0.11 15.09 3.71
N GLY A 211 -0.93 15.27 4.53
CA GLY A 211 -1.25 14.36 5.63
C GLY A 211 -1.63 12.97 5.12
N THR A 212 -2.45 12.89 4.08
CA THR A 212 -2.89 11.61 3.51
C THR A 212 -1.76 10.92 2.74
N THR A 213 -0.89 11.66 2.03
CA THR A 213 0.24 11.07 1.28
C THR A 213 1.37 10.56 2.18
N ILE A 214 1.56 11.14 3.37
CA ILE A 214 2.70 10.84 4.27
C ILE A 214 2.17 10.30 5.59
N SER A 215 1.25 9.34 5.49
CA SER A 215 0.56 8.76 6.64
C SER A 215 1.53 7.94 7.51
N PRO A 216 1.65 8.22 8.83
CA PRO A 216 2.63 7.56 9.69
C PRO A 216 2.56 6.03 9.70
N TYR A 217 1.38 5.45 9.47
CA TYR A 217 1.21 3.99 9.46
C TYR A 217 1.97 3.32 8.33
N LEU A 218 2.12 3.99 7.18
CA LEU A 218 2.83 3.46 6.01
C LEU A 218 4.29 3.17 6.35
N PHE A 219 4.92 3.96 7.23
CA PHE A 219 6.33 3.75 7.59
C PHE A 219 6.49 2.51 8.46
N PHE A 220 5.58 2.33 9.43
CA PHE A 220 5.58 1.15 10.29
C PHE A 220 5.20 -0.10 9.49
N TRP A 221 4.26 0.05 8.56
CA TRP A 221 3.77 -1.01 7.70
C TRP A 221 4.84 -1.44 6.70
N GLN A 222 5.47 -0.52 5.96
CA GLN A 222 6.55 -0.81 5.00
C GLN A 222 7.71 -1.53 5.70
N ALA A 223 8.17 -1.02 6.84
CA ALA A 223 9.24 -1.65 7.59
C ALA A 223 8.85 -3.04 8.16
N ALA A 224 7.56 -3.28 8.39
CA ALA A 224 7.06 -4.58 8.87
C ALA A 224 6.88 -5.59 7.73
N GLN A 225 6.37 -5.15 6.57
CA GLN A 225 6.20 -5.98 5.39
C GLN A 225 7.55 -6.48 4.87
N GLU A 226 8.56 -5.61 4.82
CA GLU A 226 9.93 -6.01 4.49
C GLU A 226 10.45 -7.13 5.41
N VAL A 227 10.16 -7.04 6.71
CA VAL A 227 10.59 -8.04 7.69
C VAL A 227 9.82 -9.34 7.56
N GLU A 228 8.56 -9.28 7.13
CA GLU A 228 7.75 -10.46 6.85
C GLU A 228 8.24 -11.17 5.59
N GLU A 229 8.64 -10.43 4.55
CA GLU A 229 9.26 -11.01 3.35
C GLU A 229 10.60 -11.68 3.68
N LEU A 230 11.43 -11.06 4.52
CA LEU A 230 12.66 -11.68 5.03
C LEU A 230 12.44 -12.95 5.85
N ARG A 231 11.25 -13.15 6.41
CA ARG A 231 10.91 -14.39 7.14
C ARG A 231 10.28 -15.44 6.24
N ALA A 232 9.69 -15.02 5.14
CA ALA A 232 9.07 -15.89 4.15
C ALA A 232 10.08 -16.49 3.18
N ASP A 233 11.23 -15.82 2.99
CA ASP A 233 12.36 -16.31 2.21
C ASP A 233 13.44 -16.91 3.12
N ASP A 234 13.63 -18.23 3.01
CA ASP A 234 14.60 -19.00 3.82
C ASP A 234 16.06 -18.60 3.53
N ASP A 235 16.35 -18.03 2.37
CA ASP A 235 17.69 -17.61 1.94
C ASP A 235 17.99 -16.13 2.25
N ALA A 236 16.96 -15.34 2.58
CA ALA A 236 17.11 -13.92 2.86
C ALA A 236 17.54 -13.67 4.31
N GLN A 237 18.66 -12.96 4.50
CA GLN A 237 19.13 -12.57 5.82
C GLN A 237 19.17 -11.04 5.96
N PRO A 238 18.97 -10.49 7.17
CA PRO A 238 19.10 -9.05 7.38
C PRO A 238 20.46 -8.55 6.87
N LEU A 239 20.51 -7.42 6.16
CA LEU A 239 21.76 -6.94 5.53
C LEU A 239 22.89 -6.69 6.53
N ARG A 240 22.57 -6.49 7.80
CA ARG A 240 23.58 -6.44 8.88
C ARG A 240 24.37 -7.76 9.03
N ARG A 241 23.80 -8.89 8.60
CA ARG A 241 24.39 -10.23 8.64
C ARG A 241 24.88 -10.70 7.27
N ALA A 242 24.24 -10.25 6.18
CA ALA A 242 24.59 -10.59 4.81
C ALA A 242 24.66 -9.32 3.93
N PRO A 243 25.73 -8.50 4.04
CA PRO A 243 25.88 -7.27 3.27
C PRO A 243 26.03 -7.50 1.76
N GLU A 244 26.32 -8.73 1.33
CA GLU A 244 26.34 -9.14 -0.07
C GLU A 244 24.96 -9.20 -0.74
N GLN A 245 23.86 -9.16 0.00
CA GLN A 245 22.48 -9.20 -0.53
C GLN A 245 21.89 -7.80 -0.82
N VAL A 246 22.72 -6.77 -0.98
CA VAL A 246 22.27 -5.42 -1.36
C VAL A 246 22.00 -5.40 -2.86
N GLU A 247 20.73 -5.34 -3.26
CA GLU A 247 20.29 -5.00 -4.63
C GLU A 247 20.06 -3.50 -4.80
#